data_AF-A0A655I535-F1
#
_entry.id   AF-A0A655I535-F1
#
_cell.length_a   1.000
_cell.length_b   1.000
_cell.length_c   1.000
_cell.angle_alpha   90.00
_cell.angle_beta   90.00
_cell.angle_gamma   90.00
#
_symmetry.space_group_name_H-M   'P 1'
#
loop_
_entity.id
_entity.type
_entity.pdbx_description
1 polymer ?
#
loop_
_entity_poly.entity_id
_entity_poly.type
_entity_poly.pdbx_seq_one_letter_code
_entity_poly.pdbx_strand_id
1 'polypeptide(L)'
;MTVPPALVTANRAELKALIASNLLGQNTAAIAAIEAQYAEMWAQDAAAMYGYATTSAAARQLTPFSSPQQTTNPAGLAAQNAAVTQAATNSAGNTPTALSQLSSFLSQAVEAPTGWRSTATSGHMTWITTVLTRQPDRSGIRGAIVVETASASNTAGTPP
;
A
#
# COMPACT_ATOMS: atom_id res chain seq x y z
N MET A 1 20.97 7.34 -38.27
CA MET A 1 20.80 8.78 -38.60
C MET A 1 19.85 8.88 -39.77
N THR A 2 18.89 9.80 -39.74
CA THR A 2 17.93 10.05 -40.81
C THR A 2 18.53 10.99 -41.87
N VAL A 3 17.94 10.99 -43.06
CA VAL A 3 18.36 11.85 -44.16
C VAL A 3 17.81 13.27 -43.97
N PRO A 4 18.63 14.33 -44.11
CA PRO A 4 18.16 15.70 -44.05
C PRO A 4 17.14 16.04 -45.16
N PRO A 5 16.02 16.73 -44.85
CA PRO A 5 15.00 17.10 -45.84
C PRO A 5 15.53 17.95 -47.01
N ALA A 6 16.59 18.73 -46.78
CA ALA A 6 17.23 19.54 -47.82
C ALA A 6 17.84 18.69 -48.93
N LEU A 7 18.44 17.53 -48.60
CA LEU A 7 19.03 16.62 -49.59
C LEU A 7 17.95 15.97 -50.46
N VAL A 8 16.85 15.55 -49.83
CA VAL A 8 15.69 15.02 -50.54
C VAL A 8 15.14 16.06 -51.51
N THR A 9 14.98 17.30 -51.05
CA THR A 9 14.47 18.40 -51.88
C THR A 9 15.39 18.69 -53.06
N ALA A 10 16.71 18.69 -52.86
CA ALA A 10 17.69 18.89 -53.93
C ALA A 10 17.58 17.79 -55.00
N ASN A 11 17.54 16.51 -54.59
CA ASN A 11 17.37 15.38 -55.51
C ASN A 11 16.06 15.50 -56.33
N ARG A 12 14.94 15.86 -55.68
CA ARG A 12 13.65 16.06 -56.37
C ARG A 12 13.66 17.26 -57.33
N ALA A 13 14.43 18.31 -57.03
CA ALA A 13 14.58 19.46 -57.92
C ALA A 13 15.45 19.12 -59.15
N GLU A 14 16.54 18.41 -58.94
CA GLU A 14 17.44 17.98 -60.02
C GLU A 14 16.77 16.95 -60.94
N LEU A 15 16.00 16.00 -60.41
CA LEU A 15 15.19 15.08 -61.22
C LEU A 15 14.24 15.85 -62.16
N LYS A 16 13.56 16.89 -61.66
CA LYS A 16 12.68 17.72 -62.49
C LYS A 16 13.46 18.44 -63.60
N ALA A 17 14.67 18.93 -63.32
CA ALA A 17 15.52 19.57 -64.32
C ALA A 17 15.99 18.59 -65.39
N LEU A 18 16.38 17.37 -65.00
CA LEU A 18 16.79 16.31 -65.91
C LEU A 18 15.63 15.87 -66.82
N ILE A 19 14.43 15.70 -66.26
CA ILE A 19 13.23 15.38 -67.04
C ILE A 19 12.89 16.51 -68.02
N ALA A 20 12.91 17.77 -67.56
CA ALA A 20 12.59 18.92 -68.40
C ALA A 20 13.54 19.09 -69.60
N SER A 21 14.78 18.61 -69.48
CA SER A 21 15.79 18.64 -70.55
C SER A 21 15.88 17.33 -71.34
N ASN A 22 15.09 16.30 -71.01
CA ASN A 22 15.18 14.97 -71.63
C ASN A 22 14.42 14.84 -72.98
N LEU A 23 14.46 15.88 -73.82
CA LEU A 23 13.70 15.89 -75.09
C LEU A 23 14.18 14.82 -76.08
N LEU A 24 15.48 14.51 -76.06
CA LEU A 24 16.12 13.53 -76.95
C LEU A 24 16.45 12.20 -76.25
N GLY A 25 15.99 12.00 -75.01
CA GLY A 25 16.25 10.78 -74.24
C GLY A 25 17.68 10.61 -73.69
N GLN A 26 18.58 11.57 -73.92
CA GLN A 26 19.99 11.47 -73.51
C GLN A 26 20.18 11.45 -71.98
N ASN A 27 19.24 12.05 -71.22
CA ASN A 27 19.33 12.14 -69.77
C ASN A 27 18.76 10.91 -69.04
N THR A 28 18.27 9.90 -69.76
CA THR A 28 17.61 8.73 -69.15
C THR A 28 18.49 7.99 -68.14
N ALA A 29 19.78 7.82 -68.42
CA ALA A 29 20.71 7.21 -67.46
C ALA A 29 20.93 8.06 -66.21
N ALA A 30 21.01 9.39 -66.36
CA ALA A 30 21.15 10.32 -65.23
C ALA A 30 19.88 10.36 -64.37
N ILE A 31 18.70 10.28 -64.99
CA ILE A 31 17.40 10.14 -64.29
C ILE A 31 17.39 8.87 -63.45
N ALA A 32 17.75 7.73 -64.03
CA ALA A 32 17.80 6.48 -63.27
C ALA A 32 18.79 6.54 -62.10
N ALA A 33 19.95 7.17 -62.29
CA ALA A 33 20.94 7.34 -61.22
C ALA A 33 20.40 8.21 -60.07
N ILE A 34 19.71 9.32 -60.37
CA ILE A 34 19.17 10.19 -59.32
C ILE A 34 17.96 9.56 -58.60
N GLU A 35 17.16 8.75 -59.30
CA GLU A 35 16.11 7.94 -58.69
C GLU A 35 16.68 6.86 -57.76
N ALA A 36 17.79 6.22 -58.13
CA ALA A 36 18.49 5.28 -57.26
C ALA A 36 18.99 5.95 -55.97
N GLN A 37 19.57 7.16 -56.06
CA GLN A 37 19.97 7.93 -54.88
C GLN A 37 18.77 8.26 -53.97
N TYR A 38 17.60 8.56 -54.54
CA TYR A 38 16.38 8.76 -53.75
C TYR A 38 15.95 7.47 -53.03
N ALA A 39 16.05 6.32 -53.70
CA ALA A 39 15.76 5.02 -53.08
C ALA A 39 16.73 4.70 -51.94
N GLU A 40 18.02 5.03 -52.06
CA GLU A 40 19.00 4.90 -50.98
C GLU A 40 18.64 5.78 -49.78
N MET A 41 18.28 7.05 -50.03
CA MET A 41 17.82 7.95 -48.97
C MET A 41 16.58 7.41 -48.26
N TRP A 42 15.62 6.86 -49.01
CA TRP A 42 14.43 6.23 -48.45
C TRP A 42 14.78 4.99 -47.60
N ALA A 43 15.66 4.12 -48.09
CA ALA A 43 16.11 2.93 -47.36
C ALA A 43 16.82 3.30 -46.05
N GLN A 44 17.63 4.36 -46.05
CA GLN A 44 18.30 4.85 -44.85
C GLN A 44 17.30 5.35 -43.79
N ASP A 45 16.30 6.13 -44.19
CA ASP A 45 15.26 6.62 -43.27
C ASP A 45 14.41 5.47 -42.71
N ALA A 46 14.05 4.50 -43.55
CA ALA A 46 13.38 3.29 -43.10
C ALA A 46 14.23 2.51 -42.08
N ALA A 47 15.52 2.30 -42.36
CA ALA A 47 16.44 1.63 -41.44
C ALA A 47 16.57 2.37 -40.10
N ALA A 48 16.62 3.70 -40.12
CA ALA A 48 16.64 4.52 -38.91
C ALA A 48 15.36 4.32 -38.07
N MET A 49 14.19 4.29 -38.71
CA MET A 49 12.92 4.07 -38.02
C MET A 49 12.76 2.64 -37.50
N TYR A 50 13.23 1.63 -38.24
CA TYR A 50 13.28 0.26 -37.73
C TYR A 50 14.21 0.14 -36.52
N GLY A 51 15.40 0.75 -36.57
CA GLY A 51 16.30 0.80 -35.42
C GLY A 51 15.66 1.48 -34.20
N TYR A 52 14.94 2.59 -34.41
CA TYR A 52 14.17 3.23 -33.35
C TYR A 52 13.08 2.32 -32.77
N ALA A 53 12.34 1.61 -33.63
CA ALA A 53 11.29 0.69 -33.19
C ALA A 53 11.85 -0.45 -32.34
N THR A 54 12.96 -1.06 -32.77
CA THR A 54 13.64 -2.14 -32.04
C THR A 54 14.17 -1.67 -30.69
N THR A 55 14.86 -0.53 -30.65
CA THR A 55 15.39 0.03 -29.39
C THR A 55 14.28 0.47 -28.45
N SER A 56 13.18 1.01 -28.98
CA SER A 56 12.00 1.39 -28.18
C SER A 56 11.14 0.21 -27.72
N ALA A 57 11.33 -0.98 -28.27
CA ALA A 57 10.51 -2.14 -27.93
C ALA A 57 10.65 -2.54 -26.44
N ALA A 58 11.88 -2.52 -25.91
CA ALA A 58 12.15 -2.81 -24.51
C ALA A 58 11.51 -1.78 -23.56
N ALA A 59 11.51 -0.50 -23.95
CA ALA A 59 10.90 0.58 -23.16
C ALA A 59 9.37 0.46 -23.03
N ARG A 60 8.71 -0.34 -23.88
CA ARG A 60 7.26 -0.58 -23.82
C ARG A 60 6.86 -1.73 -22.90
N GLN A 61 7.82 -2.54 -22.42
CA GLN A 61 7.53 -3.65 -21.52
C GLN A 61 7.42 -3.15 -20.08
N LEU A 62 6.22 -2.70 -19.70
CA LEU A 62 5.91 -2.26 -18.34
C LEU A 62 5.21 -3.38 -17.56
N THR A 63 5.59 -3.56 -16.30
CA THR A 63 4.88 -4.48 -15.39
C THR A 63 3.55 -3.82 -15.00
N PRO A 64 2.40 -4.48 -15.21
CA PRO A 64 1.11 -3.96 -14.75
C PRO A 64 1.09 -3.77 -13.24
N PHE A 65 0.39 -2.74 -12.77
CA PHE A 65 0.18 -2.52 -11.34
C PHE A 65 -0.73 -3.60 -10.74
N SER A 66 -0.37 -4.10 -9.55
CA SER A 66 -1.23 -4.98 -8.77
C SER A 66 -2.27 -4.17 -8.00
N SER A 67 -3.50 -4.67 -7.93
CA SER A 67 -4.54 -4.10 -7.08
C SER A 67 -4.11 -4.13 -5.60
N PRO A 68 -4.40 -3.09 -4.80
CA PRO A 68 -4.05 -3.06 -3.38
C PRO A 68 -4.72 -4.20 -2.62
N GLN A 69 -4.02 -4.73 -1.62
CA GLN A 69 -4.56 -5.72 -0.70
C GLN A 69 -5.60 -5.06 0.22
N GLN A 70 -6.68 -5.77 0.53
CA GLN A 70 -7.69 -5.28 1.48
C GLN A 70 -7.13 -5.41 2.90
N THR A 71 -6.97 -4.29 3.61
CA THR A 71 -6.39 -4.24 4.96
C THR A 71 -7.43 -4.28 6.07
N THR A 72 -8.71 -4.12 5.72
CA THR A 72 -9.83 -4.09 6.68
C THR A 72 -10.58 -5.41 6.63
N ASN A 73 -10.86 -5.98 7.81
CA ASN A 73 -11.78 -7.11 7.93
C ASN A 73 -13.23 -6.60 7.76
N PRO A 74 -13.96 -7.02 6.71
CA PRO A 74 -15.35 -6.60 6.50
C PRO A 74 -16.30 -7.03 7.62
N ALA A 75 -15.94 -8.07 8.39
CA ALA A 75 -16.71 -8.50 9.57
C ALA A 75 -16.34 -7.75 10.86
N GLY A 76 -15.33 -6.85 10.83
CA GLY A 76 -14.82 -6.17 12.02
C GLY A 76 -15.88 -5.35 12.76
N LEU A 77 -16.74 -4.65 12.02
CA LEU A 77 -17.83 -3.85 12.62
C LEU A 77 -18.90 -4.74 13.28
N ALA A 78 -19.23 -5.87 12.66
CA ALA A 78 -20.17 -6.84 13.21
C ALA A 78 -19.61 -7.49 14.49
N ALA A 79 -18.33 -7.86 14.49
CA ALA A 79 -17.64 -8.39 15.67
C ALA A 79 -17.58 -7.37 16.81
N GLN A 80 -17.32 -6.10 16.50
CA GLN A 80 -17.29 -5.02 17.48
C GLN A 80 -18.67 -4.79 18.12
N ASN A 81 -19.74 -4.77 17.30
CA ASN A 81 -21.11 -4.66 17.80
C ASN A 81 -21.53 -5.86 18.66
N ALA A 82 -21.15 -7.07 18.25
CA ALA A 82 -21.38 -8.28 19.04
C ALA A 82 -20.65 -8.22 20.40
N ALA A 83 -19.40 -7.74 20.44
CA ALA A 83 -18.65 -7.58 21.67
C ALA A 83 -19.29 -6.54 22.63
N VAL A 84 -19.77 -5.41 22.10
CA VAL A 84 -20.49 -4.39 22.90
C VAL A 84 -21.80 -4.96 23.46
N THR A 85 -22.55 -5.70 22.65
CA THR A 85 -23.80 -6.34 23.08
C THR A 85 -23.53 -7.35 24.19
N GLN A 86 -22.52 -8.22 24.04
CA GLN A 86 -22.12 -9.19 25.06
C GLN A 86 -21.68 -8.50 26.36
N ALA A 87 -20.91 -7.41 26.28
CA ALA A 87 -20.52 -6.64 27.46
C ALA A 87 -21.73 -6.01 28.18
N ALA A 88 -22.71 -5.51 27.45
CA ALA A 88 -23.95 -4.98 28.02
C ALA A 88 -24.80 -6.07 28.68
N THR A 89 -24.92 -7.24 28.04
CA THR A 89 -25.63 -8.41 28.60
C THR A 89 -24.93 -8.95 29.85
N ASN A 90 -23.60 -9.05 29.85
CA ASN A 90 -22.83 -9.47 31.03
C ASN A 90 -22.96 -8.45 32.17
N SER A 91 -22.94 -7.15 31.87
CA SER A 91 -23.16 -6.11 32.87
C SER A 91 -24.57 -6.19 33.48
N ALA A 92 -25.59 -6.49 32.67
CA ALA A 92 -26.95 -6.73 33.13
C ALA A 92 -27.08 -8.04 33.94
N GLY A 93 -26.40 -9.11 33.53
CA GLY A 93 -26.37 -10.40 34.23
C GLY A 93 -25.62 -10.38 35.57
N ASN A 94 -24.69 -9.43 35.74
CA ASN A 94 -23.95 -9.22 36.98
C ASN A 94 -24.69 -8.33 37.99
N THR A 95 -25.84 -7.72 37.63
CA THR A 95 -26.65 -6.93 38.57
C THR A 95 -27.20 -7.74 39.76
N PRO A 96 -27.77 -8.96 39.60
CA PRO A 96 -28.16 -9.77 40.74
C PRO A 96 -26.96 -10.22 41.58
N THR A 97 -25.79 -10.46 40.98
CA THR A 97 -24.57 -10.84 41.71
C THR A 97 -24.00 -9.66 42.50
N ALA A 98 -23.97 -8.45 41.92
CA ALA A 98 -23.57 -7.23 42.60
C ALA A 98 -24.53 -6.88 43.74
N LEU A 99 -25.84 -7.10 43.55
CA LEU A 99 -26.86 -6.92 44.58
C LEU A 99 -26.73 -7.96 45.70
N SER A 100 -26.40 -9.21 45.36
CA SER A 100 -26.14 -10.28 46.34
C SER A 100 -24.85 -10.07 47.12
N GLN A 101 -23.82 -9.52 46.47
CA GLN A 101 -22.59 -9.11 47.14
C GLN A 101 -22.87 -7.94 48.08
N LEU A 102 -23.62 -6.93 47.64
CA LEU A 102 -24.04 -5.81 48.48
C LEU A 102 -24.88 -6.26 49.68
N SER A 103 -25.83 -7.18 49.49
CA SER A 103 -26.61 -7.74 50.61
C SER A 103 -25.71 -8.51 51.58
N SER A 104 -24.76 -9.30 51.08
CA SER A 104 -23.78 -9.99 51.93
C SER A 104 -22.88 -9.00 52.68
N PHE A 105 -22.53 -7.86 52.08
CA PHE A 105 -21.75 -6.79 52.72
C PHE A 105 -22.57 -6.09 53.80
N LEU A 106 -23.85 -5.83 53.55
CA LEU A 106 -24.78 -5.23 54.52
C LEU A 106 -25.02 -6.18 55.71
N SER A 107 -25.19 -7.49 55.46
CA SER A 107 -25.31 -8.51 56.50
C SER A 107 -24.03 -8.62 57.35
N GLN A 108 -22.85 -8.62 56.72
CA GLN A 108 -21.56 -8.62 57.44
C GLN A 108 -21.27 -7.31 58.18
N ALA A 109 -21.84 -6.19 57.74
CA ALA A 109 -21.74 -4.91 58.43
C ALA A 109 -22.67 -4.82 59.66
N VAL A 110 -23.76 -5.60 59.67
CA VAL A 110 -24.71 -5.68 60.79
C VAL A 110 -24.22 -6.57 61.94
N GLU A 111 -23.26 -7.46 61.70
CA GLU A 111 -22.66 -8.34 62.72
C GLU A 111 -21.28 -7.87 63.24
N ALA A 112 -20.74 -6.78 62.73
CA ALA A 112 -19.47 -6.21 63.21
C ALA A 112 -19.73 -5.20 64.35
N PRO A 113 -19.22 -5.43 65.59
CA PRO A 113 -19.26 -4.41 66.65
C PRO A 113 -18.48 -3.18 66.19
N THR A 114 -19.00 -2.00 66.54
CA THR A 114 -18.48 -0.67 66.21
C THR A 114 -16.96 -0.55 66.37
N GLY A 115 -16.25 -0.75 65.28
CA GLY A 115 -14.80 -0.57 65.15
C GLY A 115 -14.47 -0.31 63.68
N TRP A 116 -14.12 0.94 63.39
CA TRP A 116 -13.82 1.50 62.06
C TRP A 116 -13.17 0.52 61.07
N ARG A 117 -13.95 0.04 60.09
CA ARG A 117 -13.49 -0.85 59.01
C ARG A 117 -12.90 -0.01 57.88
N SER A 118 -11.62 -0.20 57.59
CA SER A 118 -11.05 0.09 56.27
C SER A 118 -11.06 -1.22 55.47
N THR A 119 -11.96 -1.33 54.50
CA THR A 119 -11.88 -2.39 53.48
C THR A 119 -12.21 -1.75 52.14
N ALA A 120 -11.16 -1.30 51.47
CA ALA A 120 -11.24 -0.83 50.10
C ALA A 120 -11.48 -2.04 49.18
N THR A 121 -12.74 -2.35 48.93
CA THR A 121 -13.12 -3.19 47.78
C THR A 121 -13.36 -2.27 46.61
N SER A 122 -12.43 -2.26 45.64
CA SER A 122 -12.71 -1.73 44.31
C SER A 122 -11.78 -2.36 43.29
N GLY A 123 -12.14 -3.57 42.85
CA GLY A 123 -11.62 -4.22 41.64
C GLY A 123 -11.94 -3.48 40.34
N HIS A 124 -12.07 -2.16 40.38
CA HIS A 124 -12.27 -1.28 39.22
C HIS A 124 -11.33 -0.06 39.23
N MET A 125 -10.40 0.03 40.20
CA MET A 125 -9.49 1.18 40.32
C MET A 125 -8.00 0.78 40.43
N THR A 126 -7.64 -0.44 40.01
CA THR A 126 -6.24 -0.92 40.06
C THR A 126 -5.43 -0.57 38.80
N TRP A 127 -6.08 -0.29 37.65
CA TRP A 127 -5.32 0.13 36.46
C TRP A 127 -4.76 1.55 36.63
N ILE A 128 -5.52 2.47 37.24
CA ILE A 128 -5.09 3.87 37.41
C ILE A 128 -4.05 4.00 38.54
N THR A 129 -4.08 3.10 39.54
CA THR A 129 -3.18 3.18 40.70
C THR A 129 -1.87 2.41 40.51
N THR A 130 -1.64 1.75 39.36
CA THR A 130 -0.34 1.11 39.07
C THR A 130 0.67 2.08 38.41
N VAL A 131 0.24 3.28 37.99
CA VAL A 131 1.14 4.28 37.39
C VAL A 131 1.90 5.12 38.44
N LEU A 132 1.50 5.10 39.73
CA LEU A 132 2.09 6.01 40.74
C LEU A 132 2.78 5.34 41.94
N THR A 133 3.27 4.10 41.82
CA THR A 133 4.15 3.49 42.84
C THR A 133 5.45 2.89 42.32
N ARG A 134 5.83 3.11 41.06
CA ARG A 134 7.23 2.88 40.64
C ARG A 134 8.08 4.10 41.02
N GLN A 135 8.58 4.07 42.25
CA GLN A 135 9.78 4.81 42.63
C GLN A 135 10.87 4.59 41.57
N PRO A 136 11.44 5.65 40.97
CA PRO A 136 12.67 5.53 40.23
C PRO A 136 13.80 5.33 41.23
N ASP A 137 14.27 4.10 41.40
CA ASP A 137 15.66 3.93 41.82
C ASP A 137 16.57 4.49 40.71
N ARG A 138 17.61 5.16 41.16
CA ARG A 138 18.48 6.09 40.47
C ARG A 138 19.22 5.41 39.32
N SER A 139 18.89 5.75 38.08
CA SER A 139 19.86 5.85 36.97
C SER A 139 19.14 6.25 35.67
N GLY A 140 19.28 7.53 35.29
CA GLY A 140 19.44 7.96 33.89
C GLY A 140 18.50 7.38 32.82
N ILE A 141 17.39 8.09 32.60
CA ILE A 141 16.80 8.46 31.31
C ILE A 141 17.39 7.78 30.03
N ARG A 142 16.55 7.01 29.31
CA ARG A 142 16.20 7.13 27.87
C ARG A 142 15.99 5.77 27.17
N GLY A 143 14.82 5.62 26.56
CA GLY A 143 14.50 4.56 25.59
C GLY A 143 13.95 3.30 26.27
N ALA A 144 12.87 2.66 25.83
CA ALA A 144 12.22 2.71 24.55
C ALA A 144 10.72 2.42 24.74
N ILE A 145 9.90 3.09 23.94
CA ILE A 145 8.57 2.60 23.58
C ILE A 145 8.83 1.28 22.85
N VAL A 146 8.53 0.15 23.49
CA VAL A 146 8.36 -1.12 22.79
C VAL A 146 6.91 -1.52 22.98
N VAL A 147 6.16 -1.29 21.90
CA VAL A 147 4.90 -1.96 21.62
C VAL A 147 5.27 -3.43 21.41
N GLU A 148 4.86 -4.31 22.31
CA GLU A 148 4.95 -5.76 22.08
C GLU A 148 3.55 -6.35 22.10
N THR A 149 3.00 -6.49 20.89
CA THR A 149 1.89 -7.40 20.60
C THR A 149 2.45 -8.82 20.59
N ALA A 150 2.11 -9.63 21.59
CA ALA A 150 2.35 -11.07 21.55
C ALA A 150 1.06 -11.83 21.85
N SER A 151 0.48 -12.37 20.78
CA SER A 151 -0.48 -13.46 20.79
C SER A 151 0.25 -14.76 21.14
N ALA A 152 -0.26 -15.53 22.11
CA ALA A 152 0.07 -16.94 22.26
C ALA A 152 -1.13 -17.71 22.85
N SER A 153 -1.73 -18.51 21.99
CA SER A 153 -2.57 -19.68 22.24
C SER A 153 -1.94 -20.67 23.22
N ASN A 154 -2.71 -21.31 24.11
CA ASN A 154 -3.03 -22.75 23.98
C ASN A 154 -4.04 -23.28 25.02
N THR A 155 -4.87 -24.18 24.51
CA THR A 155 -5.68 -25.26 25.12
C THR A 155 -5.41 -25.70 26.56
N ALA A 156 -6.50 -26.02 27.28
CA ALA A 156 -6.54 -27.17 28.19
C ALA A 156 -7.97 -27.72 28.29
N GLY A 157 -8.15 -28.93 27.76
CA GLY A 157 -9.35 -29.75 27.89
C GLY A 157 -9.41 -30.49 29.24
N THR A 158 -10.62 -30.96 29.50
CA THR A 158 -11.16 -31.76 30.60
C THR A 158 -10.36 -33.01 31.01
N PRO A 159 -10.35 -33.38 32.31
CA PRO A 159 -9.88 -34.69 32.78
C PRO A 159 -11.00 -35.76 32.81
N PRO A 160 -10.65 -37.07 32.80
CA PRO A 160 -11.57 -38.16 33.16
C PRO A 160 -11.77 -38.30 34.68
#